data_AF-A0A356FC91-F1
#
_entry.id   AF-A0A356FC91-F1
#
_cell.length_a   1.000
_cell.length_b   1.000
_cell.length_c   1.000
_cell.angle_alpha   90.00
_cell.angle_beta   90.00
_cell.angle_gamma   90.00
#
_symmetry.space_group_name_H-M   'P 1'
#
loop_
_entity.id
_entity.type
_entity.pdbx_description
1 polymer ?
#
loop_
_entity_poly.entity_id
_entity_poly.type
_entity_poly.pdbx_seq_one_letter_code
_entity_poly.pdbx_strand_id
1 'polypeptide(L)'
;MNRTCWQSCLAVLVSLALIRTTTAEAPRLLDNQFNLPPGFHIYKAADRSLTGGSYDLVLDGEGRLLVGDGNAVRRLEDTDGDQVYDTTKVIATGLGGRGPQGL
;
A
#
# COMPACT_ATOMS: atom_id res chain seq x y z
N MET A 1 -29.09 -10.19 -46.33
CA MET A 1 -27.74 -10.21 -45.73
C MET A 1 -27.56 -8.95 -44.90
N ASN A 2 -27.66 -9.10 -43.57
CA ASN A 2 -27.96 -8.03 -42.62
C ASN A 2 -26.69 -7.27 -42.20
N ARG A 3 -26.61 -5.98 -42.56
CA ARG A 3 -25.51 -5.04 -42.24
C ARG A 3 -25.35 -4.75 -40.74
N THR A 4 -26.33 -5.14 -39.93
CA THR A 4 -26.38 -4.89 -38.48
C THR A 4 -25.44 -5.77 -37.65
N CYS A 5 -24.96 -6.90 -38.16
CA CYS A 5 -24.03 -7.77 -37.42
C CYS A 5 -22.61 -7.17 -37.34
N TRP A 6 -22.21 -6.35 -38.32
CA TRP A 6 -20.84 -5.85 -38.42
C TRP A 6 -20.57 -4.63 -37.53
N GLN A 7 -21.60 -3.83 -37.22
CA GLN A 7 -21.47 -2.65 -36.36
C GLN A 7 -21.31 -3.02 -34.88
N SER A 8 -21.90 -4.13 -34.45
CA SER A 8 -21.83 -4.60 -33.05
C SER A 8 -20.45 -5.13 -32.66
N CYS A 9 -19.71 -5.74 -33.59
CA CYS A 9 -18.34 -6.22 -33.33
C CYS A 9 -17.32 -5.07 -33.22
N LEU A 10 -17.51 -3.99 -33.98
CA LEU A 10 -16.59 -2.84 -33.96
C LEU A 10 -16.70 -2.04 -32.66
N ALA A 11 -17.90 -1.91 -32.09
CA ALA A 11 -18.12 -1.21 -30.82
C ALA A 11 -17.50 -1.93 -29.61
N VAL A 12 -17.51 -3.27 -29.59
CA VAL A 12 -16.88 -4.06 -28.52
C VAL A 12 -15.35 -3.95 -28.54
N LEU A 13 -14.75 -3.88 -29.73
CA LEU A 13 -13.29 -3.72 -29.89
C LEU A 13 -12.79 -2.32 -29.47
N VAL A 14 -13.56 -1.26 -29.69
CA VAL A 14 -13.21 0.09 -29.21
C VAL A 14 -13.39 0.22 -27.69
N SER A 15 -14.31 -0.56 -27.09
CA SER A 15 -14.55 -0.56 -25.64
C SER A 15 -13.43 -1.24 -24.84
N LEU A 16 -12.76 -2.26 -25.40
CA LEU A 16 -11.61 -2.91 -24.77
C LEU A 16 -10.31 -2.08 -24.82
N ALA A 17 -10.24 -1.04 -25.67
CA ALA A 17 -9.03 -0.24 -25.87
C ALA A 17 -8.81 0.85 -24.79
N LEU A 18 -9.73 1.03 -23.84
CA LEU A 18 -9.63 2.01 -22.75
C LEU A 18 -9.40 1.37 -21.38
N ILE A 19 -8.68 0.24 -21.32
CA ILE A 19 -8.07 -0.18 -20.06
C ILE A 19 -6.94 0.81 -19.78
N ARG A 20 -7.22 1.87 -19.00
CA ARG A 20 -6.18 2.71 -18.42
C ARG A 20 -5.40 1.83 -17.47
N THR A 21 -4.25 1.34 -17.91
CA THR A 21 -3.19 0.92 -16.99
C THR A 21 -2.77 2.14 -16.18
N THR A 22 -3.35 2.30 -15.00
CA THR A 22 -2.79 3.15 -13.95
C THR A 22 -1.46 2.53 -13.58
N THR A 23 -0.39 3.04 -14.17
CA THR A 23 0.96 2.73 -13.69
C THR A 23 1.10 3.52 -12.40
N ALA A 24 1.13 2.82 -11.28
CA ALA A 24 1.35 3.46 -10.00
C ALA A 24 2.75 4.10 -10.02
N GLU A 25 2.86 5.31 -9.48
CA GLU A 25 4.13 6.04 -9.44
C GLU A 25 5.13 5.24 -8.60
N ALA A 26 6.34 5.04 -9.08
CA ALA A 26 7.34 4.33 -8.28
C ALA A 26 7.70 5.17 -7.03
N PRO A 27 7.95 4.53 -5.88
CA PRO A 27 8.25 5.26 -4.66
C PRO A 27 9.53 6.09 -4.80
N ARG A 28 9.51 7.28 -4.22
CA ARG A 28 10.68 8.16 -4.20
C ARG A 28 11.77 7.60 -3.29
N LEU A 29 12.86 7.15 -3.91
CA LEU A 29 14.03 6.62 -3.20
C LEU A 29 14.77 7.71 -2.41
N LEU A 30 15.34 7.30 -1.28
CA LEU A 30 16.10 8.10 -0.33
C LEU A 30 17.54 7.59 -0.18
N ASP A 31 18.03 6.83 -1.15
CA ASP A 31 19.34 6.16 -1.11
C ASP A 31 20.50 7.12 -0.80
N ASN A 32 20.41 8.38 -1.24
CA ASN A 32 21.42 9.41 -1.00
C ASN A 32 21.44 9.97 0.44
N GLN A 33 20.54 9.52 1.31
CA GLN A 33 20.46 9.93 2.72
C GLN A 33 21.07 8.89 3.67
N PHE A 34 21.46 7.71 3.15
CA PHE A 34 21.94 6.58 3.96
C PHE A 34 23.15 5.90 3.31
N ASN A 35 23.98 5.26 4.13
CA ASN A 35 25.02 4.36 3.63
C ASN A 35 24.42 2.97 3.42
N LEU A 36 24.11 2.63 2.18
CA LEU A 36 23.47 1.36 1.81
C LEU A 36 24.48 0.38 1.17
N PRO A 37 24.36 -0.93 1.41
CA PRO A 37 25.09 -1.92 0.64
C PRO A 37 24.70 -1.87 -0.85
N PRO A 38 25.57 -2.36 -1.76
CA PRO A 38 25.22 -2.42 -3.18
C PRO A 38 23.93 -3.21 -3.44
N GLY A 39 23.03 -2.64 -4.25
CA GLY A 39 21.75 -3.25 -4.62
C GLY A 39 20.61 -3.05 -3.61
N PHE A 40 20.85 -2.36 -2.49
CA PHE A 40 19.79 -2.00 -1.54
C PHE A 40 19.27 -0.59 -1.84
N HIS A 41 17.96 -0.43 -1.66
CA HIS A 41 17.25 0.83 -1.81
C HIS A 41 16.40 1.08 -0.57
N ILE A 42 16.18 2.35 -0.25
CA ILE A 42 15.33 2.76 0.87
C ILE A 42 14.39 3.87 0.44
N TYR A 43 13.15 3.81 0.89
CA TYR A 43 12.16 4.87 0.70
C TYR A 43 11.24 4.96 1.90
N LYS A 44 10.45 6.03 1.97
CA LYS A 44 9.46 6.19 3.02
C LYS A 44 8.17 5.47 2.61
N ALA A 45 7.91 4.31 3.21
CA ALA A 45 6.76 3.48 2.87
C ALA A 45 5.44 3.90 3.54
N ALA A 46 5.47 4.72 4.60
CA ALA A 46 4.26 5.21 5.26
C ALA A 46 4.53 6.52 6.01
N ASP A 47 3.50 7.37 6.12
CA ASP A 47 3.56 8.56 6.96
C ASP A 47 3.40 8.25 8.45
N ARG A 48 3.97 9.14 9.30
CA ARG A 48 3.88 9.02 10.76
C ARG A 48 2.43 9.02 11.25
N SER A 49 1.54 9.74 10.56
CA SER A 49 0.11 9.80 10.87
C SER A 49 -0.58 8.43 10.74
N LEU A 50 -0.11 7.57 9.85
CA LEU A 50 -0.65 6.22 9.65
C LEU A 50 -0.11 5.22 10.69
N THR A 51 1.12 5.44 11.16
CA THR A 51 1.83 4.49 12.03
C THR A 51 1.72 4.80 13.52
N GLY A 52 1.25 5.98 13.92
CA GLY A 52 1.08 6.34 15.34
C GLY A 52 2.40 6.44 16.13
N GLY A 53 3.55 6.45 15.47
CA GLY A 53 4.86 6.36 16.13
C GLY A 53 5.23 4.93 16.56
N SER A 54 4.79 3.94 15.77
CA SER A 54 4.92 2.50 16.03
C SER A 54 6.30 2.03 16.49
N TYR A 55 6.27 1.01 17.34
CA TYR A 55 7.43 0.29 17.86
C TYR A 55 7.51 -1.14 17.31
N ASP A 56 6.36 -1.75 17.02
CA ASP A 56 6.26 -3.13 16.54
C ASP A 56 5.73 -3.20 15.11
N LEU A 57 6.29 -4.11 14.32
CA LEU A 57 5.94 -4.34 12.92
C LEU A 57 5.82 -5.86 12.67
N VAL A 58 4.69 -6.30 12.11
CA VAL A 58 4.49 -7.72 11.76
C VAL A 58 3.61 -7.83 10.52
N LEU A 59 3.73 -8.94 9.78
CA LEU A 59 2.81 -9.27 8.70
C LEU A 59 1.71 -10.19 9.22
N ASP A 60 0.47 -9.94 8.84
CA ASP A 60 -0.63 -10.88 9.11
C ASP A 60 -0.60 -12.10 8.17
N GLY A 61 -1.55 -13.02 8.34
CA GLY A 61 -1.62 -14.25 7.54
C GLY A 61 -1.89 -14.03 6.04
N GLU A 62 -2.23 -12.80 5.64
CA GLU A 62 -2.41 -12.38 4.24
C GLU A 62 -1.22 -11.56 3.73
N GLY A 63 -0.17 -11.38 4.55
CA GLY A 63 1.01 -10.58 4.19
C GLY A 63 0.83 -9.07 4.32
N ARG A 64 -0.23 -8.60 5.00
CA ARG A 64 -0.48 -7.16 5.19
C ARG A 64 0.29 -6.65 6.40
N LEU A 65 0.83 -5.44 6.30
CA LEU A 65 1.61 -4.83 7.37
C LEU A 65 0.72 -4.38 8.52
N LEU A 66 1.02 -4.89 9.71
CA LEU A 66 0.48 -4.45 10.98
C LEU A 66 1.55 -3.65 11.74
N VAL A 67 1.11 -2.55 12.34
CA VAL A 67 1.96 -1.64 13.09
C VAL A 67 1.35 -1.40 14.47
N GLY A 68 2.14 -1.61 15.51
CA GLY A 68 1.74 -1.50 16.91
C GLY A 68 2.37 -0.27 17.57
N ASP A 69 1.53 0.51 18.26
CA ASP A 69 1.99 1.48 19.26
C ASP A 69 1.44 1.12 20.65
N GLY A 70 1.74 1.93 21.67
CA GLY A 70 1.28 1.68 23.04
C GLY A 70 -0.25 1.75 23.24
N ASN A 71 -1.02 2.18 22.23
CA ASN A 71 -2.46 2.39 22.33
C ASN A 71 -3.27 1.43 21.45
N ALA A 72 -2.77 1.12 20.26
CA ALA A 72 -3.50 0.35 19.25
C ALA A 72 -2.59 -0.45 18.31
N VAL A 73 -3.16 -1.52 17.76
CA VAL A 73 -2.66 -2.20 16.57
C VAL A 73 -3.43 -1.70 15.36
N ARG A 74 -2.69 -1.34 14.33
CA ARG A 74 -3.20 -0.82 13.06
C ARG A 74 -2.77 -1.71 11.92
N ARG A 75 -3.64 -1.89 10.94
CA ARG A 75 -3.27 -2.42 9.63
C ARG A 75 -3.05 -1.26 8.67
N LEU A 76 -1.96 -1.30 7.92
CA LEU A 76 -1.70 -0.35 6.83
C LEU A 76 -2.21 -0.92 5.51
N GLU A 77 -2.73 -0.05 4.65
CA GLU A 77 -3.26 -0.40 3.33
C GLU A 77 -2.67 0.58 2.29
N ASP A 78 -2.31 0.04 1.13
CA ASP A 78 -1.90 0.77 -0.08
C ASP A 78 -3.07 0.58 -1.05
N THR A 79 -3.80 1.65 -1.33
CA THR A 79 -5.05 1.61 -2.08
C THR A 79 -4.91 2.07 -3.53
N ASP A 80 -3.78 2.69 -3.89
CA ASP A 80 -3.47 3.12 -5.25
C ASP A 80 -2.38 2.27 -5.94
N GLY A 81 -1.74 1.37 -5.20
CA GLY A 81 -0.80 0.37 -5.69
C GLY A 81 0.61 0.93 -5.93
N ASP A 82 0.94 2.09 -5.37
CA ASP A 82 2.24 2.77 -5.55
C ASP A 82 3.34 2.25 -4.61
N GLN A 83 3.02 1.23 -3.81
CA GLN A 83 3.89 0.61 -2.81
C GLN A 83 4.21 1.52 -1.62
N VAL A 84 3.43 2.60 -1.45
CA VAL A 84 3.41 3.48 -0.28
C VAL A 84 2.04 3.34 0.38
N TYR A 85 2.03 3.03 1.68
CA TYR A 85 0.78 2.95 2.42
C TYR A 85 0.14 4.34 2.54
N ASP A 86 -1.13 4.43 2.19
CA ASP A 86 -1.91 5.67 2.13
C ASP A 86 -3.02 5.71 3.20
N THR A 87 -3.36 4.55 3.77
CA THR A 87 -4.47 4.41 4.69
C THR A 87 -4.16 3.43 5.81
N THR A 88 -4.96 3.50 6.87
CA THR A 88 -4.82 2.62 8.03
C THR A 88 -6.16 2.30 8.68
N LYS A 89 -6.26 1.12 9.29
CA LYS A 89 -7.41 0.69 10.08
C LYS A 89 -6.96 0.20 11.45
N VAL A 90 -7.52 0.74 12.52
CA VAL A 90 -7.33 0.21 13.88
C VAL A 90 -8.04 -1.14 13.99
N ILE A 91 -7.30 -2.17 14.39
CA ILE A 91 -7.81 -3.54 14.51
C ILE A 91 -7.77 -4.09 15.94
N ALA A 92 -7.01 -3.45 16.84
CA ALA A 92 -7.05 -3.75 18.28
C ALA A 92 -6.76 -2.48 19.10
N THR A 93 -7.40 -2.38 20.26
CA THR A 93 -7.21 -1.31 21.26
C THR A 93 -7.20 -1.92 22.66
N GLY A 94 -7.01 -1.11 23.71
CA GLY A 94 -7.08 -1.59 25.09
C GLY A 94 -5.89 -2.47 25.48
N LEU A 95 -4.74 -2.23 24.86
CA LEU A 95 -3.51 -3.01 25.04
C LEU A 95 -2.92 -2.87 26.46
N GLY A 96 -3.37 -1.87 27.21
CA GLY A 96 -2.83 -1.51 28.52
C GLY A 96 -1.58 -0.64 28.40
N GLY A 97 -1.10 -0.13 29.55
CA GLY A 97 0.16 0.62 29.59
C GLY A 97 1.34 -0.32 29.38
N ARG A 98 1.78 -0.46 28.13
CA ARG A 98 2.97 -1.21 27.79
C ARG A 98 4.12 -0.24 27.56
N GLY A 99 5.27 -0.53 28.17
CA GLY A 99 6.45 0.32 28.13
C GLY A 99 7.03 0.42 26.70
N PRO A 100 8.24 0.98 26.55
CA PRO A 100 8.86 1.21 25.23
C PRO A 100 9.22 -0.06 24.46
N GLN A 101 8.87 -1.26 24.96
CA GLN A 101 9.29 -2.55 24.41
C GLN A 101 8.16 -3.29 23.68
N GLY A 102 7.05 -2.62 23.38
CA GLY A 102 6.02 -3.11 22.47
C GLY A 102 4.73 -3.58 23.13
N LEU A 103 3.92 -4.28 22.33
CA LEU A 103 2.84 -5.17 22.77
C LEU A 103 3.40 -6.27 23.71
#